data_AF-A0AAJ7TLF2-F1
#
_entry.id   AF-A0AAJ7TLF2-F1
#
_cell.length_a   1.000
_cell.length_b   1.000
_cell.length_c   1.000
_cell.angle_alpha   90.00
_cell.angle_beta   90.00
_cell.angle_gamma   90.00
#
_symmetry.space_group_name_H-M   'P 1'
#
loop_
_entity.id
_entity.type
_entity.pdbx_description
1 polymer ?
#
loop_
_entity_poly.entity_id
_entity_poly.type
_entity_poly.pdbx_seq_one_letter_code
_entity_poly.pdbx_strand_id
1 'polypeptide(L)'
;MEVDTMLSEPDYGDETPGLIKPKKLINPVKESRRHQDLHRELLMKNKRGQGLQPKPELLRVLDQRKWEQRVGRQRHHLHHDEEPEPNGALQQELLKRFQRLEQLDRDLEFPGPGEEQPGGGSGGATIPEFIRVRDNLRRTRIVTMETEQGTA
;
A
#
# COMPACT_ATOMS: atom_id res chain seq x y z
N MET A 1 -12.28 4.85 44.21
CA MET A 1 -12.93 5.93 44.96
C MET A 1 -13.57 6.82 43.93
N GLU A 2 -14.89 6.78 43.91
CA GLU A 2 -15.76 7.50 42.96
C GLU A 2 -15.55 9.00 43.14
N VAL A 3 -15.15 9.67 42.07
CA VAL A 3 -15.14 11.14 42.03
C VAL A 3 -16.49 11.61 41.51
N ASP A 4 -17.24 12.05 42.49
CA ASP A 4 -18.50 12.76 42.48
C ASP A 4 -18.64 13.77 41.33
N THR A 5 -19.61 13.50 40.45
CA THR A 5 -20.72 14.39 40.08
C THR A 5 -20.49 15.91 40.26
N MET A 6 -19.60 16.54 39.48
CA MET A 6 -19.49 18.02 39.42
C MET A 6 -19.52 18.59 37.99
N LEU A 7 -20.38 18.04 37.13
CA LEU A 7 -20.87 18.78 35.98
C LEU A 7 -22.29 19.24 36.30
N SER A 8 -22.38 20.26 37.16
CA SER A 8 -23.58 21.08 37.27
C SER A 8 -23.85 21.66 35.89
N GLU A 9 -24.90 21.12 35.25
CA GLU A 9 -25.54 21.71 34.10
C GLU A 9 -25.80 23.19 34.43
N PRO A 10 -25.30 24.14 33.63
CA PRO A 10 -25.58 25.54 33.89
C PRO A 10 -27.09 25.74 33.85
N ASP A 11 -27.68 26.04 35.01
CA ASP A 11 -29.07 26.45 35.16
C ASP A 11 -29.22 27.83 34.49
N TYR A 12 -29.38 27.81 33.17
CA TYR A 12 -29.79 28.97 32.41
C TYR A 12 -31.25 29.23 32.70
N GLY A 13 -31.48 29.99 33.76
CA GLY A 13 -32.79 30.51 34.15
C GLY A 13 -33.59 30.99 32.94
N ASP A 14 -34.85 30.57 32.92
CA ASP A 14 -35.83 30.73 31.85
C ASP A 14 -36.36 32.17 31.71
N GLU A 15 -35.49 33.18 31.72
CA GLU A 15 -35.91 34.56 31.97
C GLU A 15 -35.18 35.59 31.07
N THR A 16 -34.90 35.26 29.81
CA THR A 16 -34.64 36.31 28.79
C THR A 16 -35.95 36.64 28.07
N PRO A 17 -36.68 37.69 28.48
CA PRO A 17 -37.93 38.05 27.82
C PRO A 17 -37.63 38.52 26.38
N GLY A 18 -37.87 37.64 25.41
CA GLY A 18 -37.78 37.95 23.98
C GLY A 18 -36.91 37.02 23.14
N LEU A 19 -36.21 36.03 23.72
CA LEU A 19 -35.40 35.10 22.92
C LEU A 19 -36.26 33.96 22.35
N ILE A 20 -36.41 33.91 21.02
CA ILE A 20 -37.10 32.83 20.33
C ILE A 20 -36.26 31.56 20.45
N LYS A 21 -36.68 30.62 21.30
CA LYS A 21 -36.05 29.30 21.40
C LYS A 21 -36.28 28.51 20.10
N PRO A 22 -35.26 27.84 19.54
CA PRO A 22 -35.44 27.00 18.37
C PRO A 22 -36.42 25.87 18.70
N LYS A 23 -37.60 25.90 18.10
CA LYS A 23 -38.61 24.84 18.22
C LYS A 23 -38.17 23.67 17.35
N LYS A 24 -38.09 22.47 17.93
CA LYS A 24 -37.90 21.23 17.17
C LYS A 24 -39.16 21.03 16.32
N LEU A 25 -39.08 21.38 15.04
CA LEU A 25 -40.16 21.12 14.09
C LEU A 25 -40.30 19.61 13.95
N ILE A 26 -41.49 19.11 14.23
CA ILE A 26 -41.76 17.69 14.12
C ILE A 26 -42.02 17.38 12.65
N ASN A 27 -41.31 16.37 12.14
CA ASN A 27 -41.46 15.97 10.75
C ASN A 27 -42.76 15.14 10.61
N PRO A 28 -43.80 15.62 9.92
CA PRO A 28 -45.09 14.93 9.83
C PRO A 28 -44.98 13.53 9.20
N VAL A 29 -43.97 13.32 8.35
CA VAL A 29 -43.65 12.02 7.74
C VAL A 29 -43.10 11.03 8.79
N LYS A 30 -42.36 11.54 9.77
CA LYS A 30 -41.84 10.74 10.88
C LYS A 30 -42.85 10.60 12.03
N GLU A 31 -43.84 11.48 12.18
CA GLU A 31 -44.92 11.28 13.17
C GLU A 31 -45.90 10.18 12.72
N SER A 32 -46.18 10.09 11.42
CA SER A 32 -47.14 9.11 10.91
C SER A 32 -46.54 7.70 10.90
N ARG A 33 -46.88 6.89 11.91
CA ARG A 33 -46.51 5.47 11.98
C ARG A 33 -46.90 4.71 10.72
N ARG A 34 -48.09 4.97 10.18
CA ARG A 34 -48.56 4.37 8.92
C ARG A 34 -47.64 4.68 7.74
N HIS A 35 -47.11 5.90 7.66
CA HIS A 35 -46.15 6.26 6.61
C HIS A 35 -44.83 5.51 6.78
N GLN A 36 -44.31 5.45 8.00
CA GLN A 36 -43.08 4.70 8.28
C GLN A 36 -43.23 3.20 7.99
N ASP A 37 -44.38 2.62 8.33
CA ASP A 37 -44.66 1.21 8.12
C ASP A 37 -44.78 0.88 6.63
N LEU A 38 -45.46 1.73 5.85
CA LEU A 38 -45.49 1.63 4.40
C LEU A 38 -44.07 1.75 3.80
N HIS A 39 -43.25 2.70 4.25
CA HIS A 39 -41.87 2.84 3.78
C HIS A 39 -41.04 1.58 4.05
N ARG A 40 -41.17 1.02 5.25
CA ARG A 40 -40.53 -0.26 5.61
C ARG A 40 -41.01 -1.38 4.71
N GLU A 41 -42.31 -1.51 4.49
CA GLU A 41 -42.89 -2.55 3.63
C GLU A 41 -42.39 -2.44 2.19
N LEU A 42 -42.38 -1.23 1.61
CA LEU A 42 -41.88 -0.97 0.26
C LEU A 42 -40.40 -1.36 0.12
N LEU A 43 -39.56 -0.97 1.10
CA LEU A 43 -38.15 -1.38 1.12
C LEU A 43 -38.02 -2.91 1.23
N MET A 44 -38.81 -3.56 2.08
CA MET A 44 -38.78 -5.00 2.26
C MET A 44 -39.26 -5.75 1.01
N LYS A 45 -40.25 -5.23 0.28
CA LYS A 45 -40.74 -5.82 -0.98
C LYS A 45 -39.67 -5.74 -2.08
N ASN A 46 -39.02 -4.58 -2.20
CA ASN A 46 -37.93 -4.36 -3.15
C ASN A 46 -36.69 -5.20 -2.82
N LYS A 47 -36.30 -5.26 -1.53
CA LYS A 47 -35.17 -6.09 -1.08
C LYS A 47 -35.42 -7.59 -1.22
N ARG A 48 -36.65 -8.05 -1.00
CA ARG A 48 -37.04 -9.46 -1.13
C ARG A 48 -37.39 -9.86 -2.57
N GLY A 49 -37.24 -8.96 -3.55
CA GLY A 49 -37.51 -9.25 -4.96
C GLY A 49 -38.98 -9.59 -5.26
N GLN A 50 -39.91 -9.29 -4.35
CA GLN A 50 -41.35 -9.59 -4.49
C GLN A 50 -42.10 -8.48 -5.25
N GLY A 51 -41.40 -7.76 -6.13
CA GLY A 51 -41.99 -6.81 -7.06
C GLY A 51 -42.12 -7.45 -8.43
N LEU A 52 -43.34 -7.50 -8.96
CA LEU A 52 -43.69 -7.86 -10.35
C LEU A 52 -43.04 -6.95 -11.42
N GLN A 53 -42.11 -6.08 -11.03
CA GLN A 53 -41.36 -5.23 -11.94
C GLN A 53 -39.92 -5.73 -11.94
N PRO A 54 -39.39 -6.17 -13.09
CA PRO A 54 -37.96 -6.43 -13.19
C PRO A 54 -37.22 -5.17 -12.72
N LYS A 55 -36.06 -5.35 -12.08
CA LYS A 55 -35.18 -4.22 -11.72
C LYS A 55 -35.19 -3.20 -12.87
N PRO A 56 -35.42 -1.91 -12.59
CA PRO A 56 -35.46 -0.90 -13.65
C PRO A 56 -34.19 -1.03 -14.48
N GLU A 57 -34.30 -0.91 -15.81
CA GLU A 57 -33.21 -1.18 -16.77
C GLU A 57 -31.87 -0.59 -16.31
N LEU A 58 -31.90 0.67 -15.85
CA LEU A 58 -30.73 1.36 -15.31
C LEU A 58 -30.03 0.59 -14.18
N LEU A 59 -30.79 0.06 -13.20
CA LEU A 59 -30.21 -0.69 -12.08
C LEU A 59 -29.60 -2.01 -12.55
N ARG A 60 -30.23 -2.68 -13.52
CA ARG A 60 -29.71 -3.89 -14.14
C ARG A 60 -28.41 -3.61 -14.88
N VAL A 61 -28.37 -2.54 -15.67
CA VAL A 61 -27.17 -2.08 -16.40
C VAL A 61 -26.04 -1.68 -15.43
N LEU A 62 -26.35 -1.00 -14.32
CA LEU A 62 -25.36 -0.65 -13.31
C LEU A 62 -24.80 -1.89 -12.59
N ASP A 63 -25.64 -2.85 -12.25
CA ASP A 63 -25.20 -4.11 -11.65
C ASP A 63 -24.35 -4.94 -12.62
N GLN A 64 -24.77 -5.01 -13.89
CA GLN A 64 -24.03 -5.65 -14.98
C GLN A 64 -22.65 -5.00 -15.16
N ARG A 65 -22.59 -3.68 -15.27
CA ARG A 65 -21.32 -2.93 -15.38
C ARG A 65 -20.40 -3.15 -14.17
N LYS A 66 -20.95 -3.21 -12.96
CA LYS A 66 -20.16 -3.50 -11.74
C LYS A 66 -19.62 -4.92 -11.75
N TRP A 67 -20.38 -5.89 -12.25
CA TRP A 67 -19.93 -7.27 -12.41
C TRP A 67 -18.86 -7.39 -13.49
N GLU A 68 -19.08 -6.82 -14.67
CA GLU A 68 -18.12 -6.77 -15.78
C GLU A 68 -16.80 -6.12 -15.39
N GLN A 69 -16.83 -5.03 -14.62
CA GLN A 69 -15.60 -4.43 -14.11
C GLN A 69 -14.84 -5.36 -13.15
N ARG A 70 -15.54 -6.12 -12.31
CA ARG A 70 -14.92 -7.04 -11.34
C ARG A 70 -14.33 -8.24 -12.06
N VAL A 71 -15.11 -8.85 -12.95
CA VAL A 71 -14.68 -9.98 -13.78
C VAL A 71 -13.61 -9.55 -14.76
N GLY A 72 -13.72 -8.36 -15.37
CA GLY A 72 -12.70 -7.79 -16.26
C GLY A 72 -11.38 -7.56 -15.55
N ARG A 73 -11.38 -7.02 -14.32
CA ARG A 73 -10.16 -6.93 -13.49
C ARG A 73 -9.59 -8.30 -13.17
N GLN A 74 -10.43 -9.26 -12.77
CA GLN A 74 -10.00 -10.62 -12.48
C GLN A 74 -9.42 -11.31 -13.72
N ARG A 75 -10.07 -11.17 -14.88
CA ARG A 75 -9.61 -11.71 -16.16
C ARG A 75 -8.35 -11.03 -16.66
N HIS A 76 -8.18 -9.72 -16.47
CA HIS A 76 -6.94 -9.02 -16.78
C HIS A 76 -5.79 -9.48 -15.87
N HIS A 77 -6.07 -9.72 -14.58
CA HIS A 77 -5.10 -10.37 -13.69
C HIS A 77 -4.75 -11.78 -14.16
N LEU A 78 -5.74 -12.64 -14.45
CA LEU A 78 -5.49 -13.99 -14.96
C LEU A 78 -4.77 -13.97 -16.31
N HIS A 79 -5.09 -13.05 -17.23
CA HIS A 79 -4.39 -12.93 -18.50
C HIS A 79 -2.96 -12.40 -18.32
N HIS A 80 -2.68 -11.57 -17.32
CA HIS A 80 -1.32 -11.20 -16.97
C HIS A 80 -0.53 -12.35 -16.33
N ASP A 81 -1.23 -13.28 -15.65
CA ASP A 81 -0.63 -14.50 -15.09
C ASP A 81 -0.50 -15.65 -16.11
N GLU A 82 -1.36 -15.70 -17.15
CA GLU A 82 -1.39 -16.77 -18.19
C GLU A 82 -0.79 -16.37 -19.55
N GLU A 83 -0.83 -15.09 -19.95
CA GLU A 83 0.09 -14.64 -20.99
C GLU A 83 1.46 -14.47 -20.34
N PRO A 84 2.52 -15.11 -20.86
CA PRO A 84 3.84 -14.59 -20.57
C PRO A 84 3.82 -13.13 -21.01
N GLU A 85 4.08 -12.20 -20.09
CA GLU A 85 4.42 -10.81 -20.39
C GLU A 85 5.10 -10.76 -21.76
N PRO A 86 4.73 -9.85 -22.69
CA PRO A 86 5.43 -9.75 -23.96
C PRO A 86 6.91 -9.66 -23.64
N ASN A 87 7.60 -10.77 -23.89
CA ASN A 87 8.90 -11.14 -23.34
C ASN A 87 9.96 -10.33 -24.11
N GLY A 88 9.88 -9.01 -24.02
CA GLY A 88 10.36 -8.15 -25.08
C GLY A 88 11.52 -7.28 -24.67
N ALA A 89 11.53 -6.75 -23.45
CA ALA A 89 12.56 -5.80 -23.02
C ALA A 89 13.26 -6.26 -21.74
N LEU A 90 12.51 -6.45 -20.66
CA LEU A 90 13.09 -6.80 -19.36
C LEU A 90 13.76 -8.18 -19.38
N GLN A 91 13.09 -9.17 -19.95
CA GLN A 91 13.65 -10.53 -20.04
C GLN A 91 14.92 -10.57 -20.90
N GLN A 92 14.96 -9.79 -21.99
CA GLN A 92 16.15 -9.68 -22.83
C GLN A 92 17.30 -9.02 -22.07
N GLU A 93 17.03 -7.99 -21.27
CA GLU A 93 18.04 -7.33 -20.45
C GLU A 93 18.57 -8.24 -19.34
N LEU A 94 17.69 -9.03 -18.71
CA LEU A 94 18.09 -10.06 -17.74
C LEU A 94 18.99 -11.12 -18.39
N LEU A 95 18.65 -11.57 -19.61
CA LEU A 95 19.47 -12.54 -20.34
C LEU A 95 20.85 -11.97 -20.71
N LYS A 96 20.91 -10.73 -21.21
CA LYS A 96 22.17 -10.02 -21.49
C LYS A 96 23.03 -9.89 -20.24
N ARG A 97 22.40 -9.54 -19.10
CA ARG A 97 23.09 -9.41 -17.82
C ARG A 97 23.64 -10.75 -17.34
N PHE A 98 22.87 -11.83 -17.46
CA PHE A 98 23.32 -13.18 -17.13
C PHE A 98 24.54 -13.58 -17.96
N GLN A 99 24.48 -13.39 -19.27
CA GLN A 99 25.60 -13.69 -20.17
C GLN A 99 26.86 -12.87 -19.87
N ARG A 100 26.70 -11.59 -19.50
CA ARG A 100 27.83 -10.75 -19.06
C ARG A 100 28.46 -11.24 -17.77
N LEU A 101 27.65 -11.67 -16.80
CA LEU A 101 28.16 -12.22 -15.54
C LEU A 101 28.91 -13.54 -15.76
N GLU A 102 28.39 -14.42 -16.61
CA GLU A 102 29.05 -15.70 -16.95
C GLU A 102 30.40 -15.49 -17.67
N GLN A 103 30.52 -14.45 -18.50
CA GLN A 103 31.81 -14.07 -19.10
C GLN A 103 32.80 -13.60 -18.04
N LEU A 104 32.37 -12.72 -17.13
CA LEU A 104 33.22 -12.24 -16.03
C LEU A 104 33.65 -13.38 -15.11
N ASP A 105 32.76 -14.32 -14.79
CA ASP A 105 33.10 -15.49 -13.97
C ASP A 105 34.13 -16.39 -14.69
N ARG A 106 34.00 -16.57 -16.01
CA ARG A 106 34.96 -17.33 -16.82
C ARG A 106 36.32 -16.64 -16.92
N ASP A 107 36.34 -15.33 -17.11
CA ASP A 107 37.57 -14.52 -17.16
C ASP A 107 38.27 -14.49 -15.80
N LEU A 108 37.52 -14.64 -14.70
CA LEU A 108 38.05 -14.80 -13.35
C LEU A 108 38.56 -16.23 -13.07
N GLU A 109 37.91 -17.25 -13.63
CA GLU A 109 38.24 -18.67 -13.39
C GLU A 109 39.39 -19.18 -14.27
N PHE A 110 39.57 -18.60 -15.46
CA PHE A 110 40.74 -18.80 -16.32
C PHE A 110 41.54 -17.49 -16.49
N PRO A 111 42.28 -17.05 -15.46
CA PRO A 111 43.36 -16.10 -15.70
C PRO A 111 44.39 -16.86 -16.54
N GLY A 112 44.56 -16.49 -17.81
CA GLY A 112 45.54 -17.12 -18.69
C GLY A 112 46.92 -17.20 -18.01
N PRO A 113 47.71 -18.27 -18.22
CA PRO A 113 49.04 -18.38 -17.64
C PRO A 113 49.96 -17.40 -18.36
N GLY A 114 50.06 -16.16 -17.87
CA GLY A 114 50.86 -15.15 -18.57
C GLY A 114 51.04 -13.78 -17.93
N GLU A 115 50.38 -13.44 -16.82
CA GLU A 115 50.47 -12.07 -16.27
C GLU A 115 50.98 -12.05 -14.84
N GLU A 116 52.22 -12.51 -14.68
CA GLU A 116 53.11 -12.05 -13.62
C GLU A 116 54.18 -11.13 -14.23
N GLN A 117 53.85 -9.84 -14.38
CA GLN A 117 54.86 -8.77 -14.37
C GLN A 117 54.29 -7.46 -13.82
N PRO A 118 55.07 -6.69 -13.02
CA PRO A 118 54.58 -5.63 -12.15
C PRO A 118 54.56 -4.31 -12.89
N GLY A 119 53.38 -3.72 -13.04
CA GLY A 119 53.26 -2.36 -13.57
C GLY A 119 51.96 -2.12 -14.28
N GLY A 120 51.01 -1.53 -13.57
CA GLY A 120 49.90 -0.79 -14.16
C GLY A 120 48.70 -1.64 -14.62
N GLY A 121 47.62 -1.56 -13.86
CA GLY A 121 46.27 -1.61 -14.41
C GLY A 121 45.51 -2.92 -14.23
N SER A 122 44.80 -3.01 -13.10
CA SER A 122 43.44 -3.56 -13.02
C SER A 122 43.23 -5.02 -13.48
N GLY A 123 43.69 -6.01 -12.69
CA GLY A 123 43.41 -7.42 -12.98
C GLY A 123 43.28 -8.37 -11.78
N GLY A 124 43.46 -7.91 -10.53
CA GLY A 124 43.33 -8.75 -9.34
C GLY A 124 42.11 -8.36 -8.53
N ALA A 125 41.01 -9.12 -8.66
CA ALA A 125 39.79 -9.05 -7.85
C ALA A 125 39.35 -7.63 -7.49
N THR A 126 38.48 -7.02 -8.31
CA THR A 126 37.86 -5.73 -7.96
C THR A 126 36.87 -5.92 -6.80
N ILE A 127 37.40 -6.09 -5.59
CA ILE A 127 36.70 -5.79 -4.36
C ILE A 127 36.21 -4.35 -4.54
N PRO A 128 34.89 -4.10 -4.53
CA PRO A 128 34.36 -2.77 -4.77
C PRO A 128 35.07 -1.75 -3.87
N GLU A 129 35.39 -0.58 -4.41
CA GLU A 129 36.15 0.47 -3.70
C GLU A 129 35.60 0.75 -2.30
N PHE A 130 34.27 0.73 -2.14
CA PHE A 130 33.63 0.94 -0.85
C PHE A 130 33.96 -0.13 0.20
N ILE A 131 34.19 -1.40 -0.20
CA ILE A 131 34.63 -2.47 0.71
C ILE A 131 36.08 -2.24 1.14
N ARG A 132 36.96 -1.85 0.20
CA ARG A 132 38.35 -1.48 0.52
C ARG A 132 38.42 -0.28 1.46
N VAL A 133 37.65 0.77 1.18
CA VAL A 133 37.56 1.97 2.02
C VAL A 133 37.02 1.62 3.41
N ARG A 134 35.97 0.79 3.50
CA ARG A 134 35.41 0.30 4.77
C ARG A 134 36.41 -0.50 5.59
N ASP A 135 37.13 -1.42 4.98
CA ASP A 135 38.07 -2.28 5.69
C ASP A 135 39.32 -1.48 6.14
N ASN A 136 39.76 -0.49 5.36
CA ASN A 136 40.79 0.45 5.77
C ASN A 136 40.34 1.33 6.94
N LEU A 137 39.11 1.85 6.93
CA LEU A 137 38.53 2.59 8.05
C LEU A 137 38.42 1.74 9.33
N ARG A 138 38.13 0.45 9.19
CA ARG A 138 38.11 -0.50 10.32
C ARG A 138 39.51 -0.71 10.90
N ARG A 139 40.52 -0.87 10.05
CA ARG A 139 41.93 -1.03 10.48
C ARG A 139 42.45 0.23 11.16
N THR A 140 42.20 1.42 10.60
CA THR A 140 42.61 2.67 11.23
C THR A 140 41.90 2.91 12.56
N ARG A 141 40.62 2.51 12.68
CA ARG A 141 39.87 2.60 13.94
C ARG A 141 40.45 1.69 15.03
N ILE A 142 40.92 0.48 14.68
CA ILE A 142 41.58 -0.43 15.62
C ILE A 142 42.90 0.18 16.10
N VAL A 143 43.71 0.72 15.18
CA VAL A 143 45.00 1.36 15.52
C VAL A 143 44.81 2.58 16.44
N THR A 144 43.73 3.37 16.26
CA THR A 144 43.43 4.50 17.15
C THR A 144 42.91 4.08 18.53
N MET A 145 42.24 2.92 18.66
CA MET A 145 41.75 2.44 19.96
C MET A 145 42.87 1.72 20.77
N GLU A 146 43.87 1.17 20.09
CA GLU A 146 45.03 0.51 20.73
C GLU A 146 46.10 1.51 21.17
N THR A 147 46.21 2.68 20.51
CA THR A 147 47.16 3.73 20.91
C THR A 147 46.70 4.56 22.12
N GLU A 148 45.41 4.52 22.50
CA GLU A 148 44.90 5.21 23.69
C GLU A 148 44.95 4.37 24.98
N GLN A 149 45.23 3.05 24.90
CA GLN A 149 45.37 2.18 26.08
C GLN A 149 46.82 1.75 26.37
N GLY A 150 47.80 2.32 25.68
CA GLY A 150 49.21 1.95 25.76
C GLY A 150 50.15 3.01 26.33
N THR A 151 49.65 4.14 26.84
CA THR A 151 50.46 5.14 27.57
C THR A 151 49.67 5.81 28.68
N ALA A 152 49.64 5.17 29.84
CA ALA A 152 49.71 5.78 31.18
C ALA A 152 49.94 4.67 32.22
#